data_AF-A0A8J4SD52-F1
#
_entry.id   AF-A0A8J4SD52-F1
#
_cell.length_a   1.000
_cell.length_b   1.000
_cell.length_c   1.000
_cell.angle_alpha   90.00
_cell.angle_beta   90.00
_cell.angle_gamma   90.00
#
_symmetry.space_group_name_H-M   'P 1'
#
loop_
_entity.id
_entity.type
_entity.pdbx_description
1 polymer ?
#
loop_
_entity_poly.entity_id
_entity_poly.type
_entity_poly.pdbx_seq_one_letter_code
_entity_poly.pdbx_strand_id
1 'polypeptide(L)'
;QPSHTPDTTNIPDPFDQFAWLNETLLGLRNSGKFAYVVGHIPPIIDSYSGAQMWEASYIAVYKSIVSEYADIIKAQFFAHVHSIEFRVPLPAEQHAQEETEGADLVPLFISAAISPIFNNNPAFMVWDFDATTYEVLDFTVYGTNISSDSQELNWRPLFKASTEYGVSSLRTSEMNGFMERAAADPTLLEQYYFNSKAQSYLQSSCEDVTCQSKWLCTLHWWTTSEEYQSCVSGLGTVS
;
A
#
# COMPACT_ATOMS: atom_id res chain seq x y z
N GLN A 1 8.53 -22.26 17.04
CA GLN A 1 7.44 -21.35 16.61
C GLN A 1 6.18 -22.18 16.60
N PRO A 2 5.12 -21.83 17.36
CA PRO A 2 3.83 -22.46 17.14
C PRO A 2 3.40 -22.13 15.70
N SER A 3 3.05 -23.17 14.94
CA SER A 3 2.48 -23.03 13.60
C SER A 3 1.07 -22.47 13.76
N HIS A 4 0.94 -21.15 13.81
CA HIS A 4 -0.36 -20.48 13.75
C HIS A 4 -0.83 -20.44 12.30
N THR A 5 -1.31 -21.58 11.83
CA THR A 5 -2.08 -21.70 10.58
C THR A 5 -3.52 -22.02 10.97
N PRO A 6 -4.29 -21.04 11.50
CA PRO A 6 -5.70 -21.25 11.79
C PRO A 6 -6.42 -21.61 10.48
N ASP A 7 -7.16 -22.70 10.48
CA ASP A 7 -8.02 -23.07 9.36
C ASP A 7 -9.27 -22.18 9.40
N THR A 8 -9.29 -21.18 8.52
CA THR A 8 -10.42 -20.26 8.37
C THR A 8 -11.18 -20.49 7.06
N THR A 9 -10.93 -21.61 6.35
CA THR A 9 -11.49 -21.88 5.02
C THR A 9 -13.02 -21.78 4.97
N ASN A 10 -13.70 -22.08 6.08
CA ASN A 10 -15.16 -22.02 6.18
C ASN A 10 -15.66 -20.94 7.15
N ILE A 11 -14.81 -19.96 7.51
CA ILE A 11 -15.17 -18.87 8.42
C ILE A 11 -15.22 -17.58 7.60
N PRO A 12 -16.41 -17.14 7.15
CA PRO A 12 -16.52 -15.96 6.28
C PRO A 12 -16.18 -14.66 7.01
N ASP A 13 -16.42 -14.60 8.33
CA ASP A 13 -16.11 -13.44 9.17
C ASP A 13 -15.48 -13.89 10.50
N PRO A 14 -14.16 -14.09 10.56
CA PRO A 14 -13.49 -14.51 11.78
C PRO A 14 -13.65 -13.46 12.89
N PHE A 15 -14.25 -13.87 14.02
CA PHE A 15 -14.55 -13.01 15.17
C PHE A 15 -15.51 -11.85 14.88
N ASP A 16 -16.34 -11.96 13.84
CA ASP A 16 -17.30 -10.94 13.42
C ASP A 16 -16.65 -9.55 13.16
N GLN A 17 -15.38 -9.55 12.75
CA GLN A 17 -14.59 -8.33 12.59
C GLN A 17 -15.04 -7.51 11.38
N PHE A 18 -15.49 -8.15 10.29
CA PHE A 18 -16.06 -7.44 9.14
C PHE A 18 -17.41 -6.82 9.47
N ALA A 19 -18.28 -7.57 10.15
CA ALA A 19 -19.56 -7.03 10.64
C ALA A 19 -19.33 -5.83 11.58
N TRP A 20 -18.40 -5.95 12.54
CA TRP A 20 -18.04 -4.86 13.43
C TRP A 20 -17.47 -3.64 12.69
N LEU A 21 -16.60 -3.85 11.69
CA LEU A 21 -16.03 -2.76 10.89
C LEU A 21 -17.12 -2.00 10.15
N ASN A 22 -18.03 -2.74 9.50
CA ASN A 22 -19.16 -2.18 8.78
C ASN A 22 -20.07 -1.34 9.70
N GLU A 23 -20.49 -1.89 10.84
CA GLU A 23 -21.32 -1.16 11.82
C GLU A 23 -20.61 0.08 12.37
N THR A 24 -19.30 0.00 12.59
CA THR A 24 -18.50 1.12 13.09
C THR A 24 -18.43 2.25 12.06
N LEU A 25 -18.15 1.94 10.80
CA LEU A 25 -18.10 2.94 9.72
C LEU A 25 -19.48 3.56 9.47
N LEU A 26 -20.55 2.76 9.48
CA LEU A 26 -21.91 3.28 9.40
C LEU A 26 -22.22 4.26 10.54
N GLY A 27 -21.82 3.92 11.77
CA GLY A 27 -21.97 4.80 12.93
C GLY A 27 -21.21 6.12 12.79
N LEU A 28 -19.99 6.08 12.26
CA LEU A 28 -19.19 7.28 11.98
C LEU A 28 -19.84 8.14 10.88
N ARG A 29 -20.28 7.53 9.78
CA ARG A 29 -20.95 8.21 8.66
C ARG A 29 -22.22 8.93 9.14
N ASN A 30 -23.08 8.23 9.89
CA ASN A 30 -24.29 8.80 10.47
C ASN A 30 -24.02 9.94 11.47
N SER A 31 -22.82 9.98 12.05
CA SER A 31 -22.39 11.03 12.98
C SER A 31 -21.62 12.17 12.30
N GLY A 32 -21.45 12.14 10.97
CA GLY A 32 -20.66 13.13 10.23
C GLY A 32 -19.17 13.10 10.58
N LYS A 33 -18.63 11.93 10.93
CA LYS A 33 -17.22 11.72 11.28
C LYS A 33 -16.48 10.98 10.18
N PHE A 34 -15.17 11.16 10.16
CA PHE A 34 -14.24 10.51 9.25
C PHE A 34 -13.49 9.37 9.92
N ALA A 35 -12.88 8.50 9.11
CA ALA A 35 -12.12 7.34 9.56
C ALA A 35 -10.74 7.27 8.89
N TYR A 36 -9.74 6.87 9.66
CA TYR A 36 -8.54 6.22 9.14
C TYR A 36 -8.61 4.75 9.52
N VAL A 37 -8.44 3.86 8.55
CA VAL A 37 -8.36 2.43 8.80
C VAL A 37 -6.89 2.06 9.02
N VAL A 38 -6.60 1.37 10.12
CA VAL A 38 -5.24 0.95 10.48
C VAL A 38 -5.21 -0.53 10.76
N GLY A 39 -4.28 -1.26 10.14
CA GLY A 39 -4.09 -2.70 10.35
C GLY A 39 -2.62 -3.12 10.33
N HIS A 40 -2.32 -4.34 10.78
CA HIS A 40 -0.95 -4.85 10.73
C HIS A 40 -0.63 -5.49 9.37
N ILE A 41 -1.26 -6.64 9.06
CA ILE A 41 -1.07 -7.35 7.80
C ILE A 41 -1.98 -6.71 6.75
N PRO A 42 -1.44 -6.21 5.63
CA PRO A 42 -2.24 -5.60 4.56
C PRO A 42 -3.04 -6.64 3.77
N PRO A 43 -4.29 -6.32 3.35
CA PRO A 43 -5.11 -7.15 2.46
C PRO A 43 -4.63 -7.04 1.00
N ILE A 44 -3.42 -7.52 0.70
CA ILE A 44 -2.74 -7.33 -0.59
C ILE A 44 -2.08 -8.63 -1.08
N ILE A 45 -1.57 -8.57 -2.32
CA ILE A 45 -0.54 -9.47 -2.81
C ILE A 45 0.83 -8.93 -2.39
N ASP A 46 1.64 -9.78 -1.76
CA ASP A 46 2.98 -9.46 -1.30
C ASP A 46 3.91 -9.13 -2.48
N SER A 47 4.63 -8.03 -2.36
CA SER A 47 5.49 -7.49 -3.43
C SER A 47 6.69 -8.39 -3.77
N TYR A 48 7.12 -9.23 -2.83
CA TYR A 48 8.29 -10.09 -2.99
C TYR A 48 7.94 -11.52 -3.41
N SER A 49 7.03 -12.17 -2.68
CA SER A 49 6.62 -13.55 -2.92
C SER A 49 5.55 -13.68 -3.99
N GLY A 50 4.79 -12.62 -4.27
CA GLY A 50 3.61 -12.69 -5.14
C GLY A 50 2.46 -13.50 -4.56
N ALA A 51 2.53 -13.85 -3.27
CA ALA A 51 1.50 -14.58 -2.54
C ALA A 51 0.49 -13.62 -1.90
N GLN A 52 -0.73 -14.09 -1.71
CA GLN A 52 -1.75 -13.37 -0.95
C GLN A 52 -1.37 -13.31 0.54
N MET A 53 -1.51 -12.15 1.16
CA MET A 53 -1.31 -11.99 2.61
C MET A 53 -2.57 -12.30 3.43
N TRP A 54 -3.75 -12.12 2.82
CA TRP A 54 -5.06 -12.50 3.34
C TRP A 54 -5.72 -13.45 2.36
N GLU A 55 -6.65 -14.29 2.82
CA GLU A 55 -7.47 -15.08 1.91
C GLU A 55 -8.21 -14.18 0.91
N ALA A 56 -8.35 -14.65 -0.34
CA ALA A 56 -8.97 -13.87 -1.41
C ALA A 56 -10.36 -13.33 -1.05
N SER A 57 -11.16 -14.15 -0.36
CA SER A 57 -12.50 -13.81 0.11
C SER A 57 -12.47 -12.66 1.13
N TYR A 58 -11.48 -12.61 2.01
CA TYR A 58 -11.31 -11.54 2.99
C TYR A 58 -10.86 -10.24 2.35
N ILE A 59 -9.97 -10.30 1.36
CA ILE A 59 -9.60 -9.11 0.58
C ILE A 59 -10.85 -8.57 -0.14
N ALA A 60 -11.63 -9.43 -0.78
CA ALA A 60 -12.87 -9.01 -1.47
C ALA A 60 -13.90 -8.38 -0.52
N VAL A 61 -14.14 -8.98 0.65
CA VAL A 61 -15.06 -8.43 1.67
C VAL A 61 -14.54 -7.09 2.20
N TYR A 62 -13.25 -7.00 2.53
CA TYR A 62 -12.65 -5.75 2.99
C TYR A 62 -12.77 -4.64 1.93
N LYS A 63 -12.44 -4.93 0.67
CA LYS A 63 -12.60 -4.00 -0.46
C LYS A 63 -14.04 -3.52 -0.57
N SER A 64 -15.01 -4.43 -0.51
CA SER A 64 -16.44 -4.07 -0.54
C SER A 64 -16.82 -3.10 0.58
N ILE A 65 -16.37 -3.36 1.81
CA ILE A 65 -16.67 -2.49 2.95
C ILE A 65 -16.02 -1.12 2.76
N VAL A 66 -14.73 -1.03 2.43
CA VAL A 66 -14.09 0.29 2.30
C VAL A 66 -14.59 1.08 1.10
N SER A 67 -15.03 0.40 0.04
CA SER A 67 -15.73 1.03 -1.08
C SER A 67 -17.06 1.64 -0.64
N GLU A 68 -17.87 0.91 0.13
CA GLU A 68 -19.15 1.41 0.63
C GLU A 68 -19.00 2.70 1.46
N TYR A 69 -17.88 2.88 2.16
CA TYR A 69 -17.62 4.04 3.03
C TYR A 69 -16.50 4.97 2.52
N ALA A 70 -16.25 4.99 1.21
CA ALA A 70 -15.16 5.77 0.61
C ALA A 70 -15.28 7.30 0.82
N ASP A 71 -16.48 7.82 1.03
CA ASP A 71 -16.73 9.23 1.35
C ASP A 71 -16.16 9.64 2.73
N ILE A 72 -16.17 8.73 3.71
CA ILE A 72 -15.73 9.00 5.09
C ILE A 72 -14.38 8.40 5.45
N ILE A 73 -13.92 7.37 4.73
CA ILE A 73 -12.56 6.85 4.89
C ILE A 73 -11.60 7.84 4.24
N LYS A 74 -10.61 8.30 5.00
CA LYS A 74 -9.64 9.32 4.55
C LYS A 74 -8.23 8.76 4.35
N ALA A 75 -7.98 7.57 4.89
CA ALA A 75 -6.72 6.85 4.71
C ALA A 75 -6.85 5.38 5.12
N GLN A 76 -6.00 4.56 4.54
CA GLN A 76 -5.80 3.17 4.94
C GLN A 76 -4.30 2.94 5.16
N PHE A 77 -3.92 2.62 6.39
CA PHE A 77 -2.52 2.43 6.80
C PHE A 77 -2.27 1.01 7.29
N PHE A 78 -1.37 0.31 6.64
CA PHE A 78 -0.95 -1.03 7.01
C PHE A 78 0.57 -1.11 7.19
N ALA A 79 1.08 -2.28 7.59
CA ALA A 79 2.50 -2.51 7.84
C ALA A 79 2.90 -3.93 7.43
N HIS A 80 3.59 -4.67 8.30
CA HIS A 80 4.00 -6.08 8.14
C HIS A 80 5.08 -6.36 7.08
N VAL A 81 5.04 -5.72 5.91
CA VAL A 81 5.95 -6.02 4.78
C VAL A 81 7.39 -5.52 5.01
N HIS A 82 7.58 -4.58 5.95
CA HIS A 82 8.84 -3.85 6.15
C HIS A 82 9.33 -3.21 4.84
N SER A 83 8.38 -2.57 4.16
CA SER A 83 8.55 -1.99 2.84
C SER A 83 7.60 -0.81 2.73
N ILE A 84 8.11 0.35 2.33
CA ILE A 84 7.32 1.56 2.11
C ILE A 84 6.66 1.43 0.74
N GLU A 85 5.36 1.23 0.73
CA GLU A 85 4.64 0.94 -0.50
C GLU A 85 3.24 1.54 -0.49
N PHE A 86 2.59 1.58 -1.65
CA PHE A 86 1.17 1.84 -1.75
C PHE A 86 0.50 0.88 -2.74
N ARG A 87 -0.84 0.81 -2.68
CA ARG A 87 -1.71 0.09 -3.61
C ARG A 87 -2.84 1.01 -4.04
N VAL A 88 -3.02 1.14 -5.34
CA VAL A 88 -4.07 1.95 -5.96
C VAL A 88 -5.22 1.03 -6.38
N PRO A 89 -6.49 1.40 -6.07
CA PRO A 89 -7.66 0.68 -6.55
C PRO A 89 -7.62 0.43 -8.06
N LEU A 90 -8.21 -0.68 -8.52
CA LEU A 90 -8.20 -0.99 -9.94
C LEU A 90 -9.06 0.03 -10.70
N PRO A 91 -8.70 0.41 -11.94
CA PRO A 91 -9.48 1.38 -12.72
C PRO A 91 -10.96 1.01 -12.86
N ALA A 92 -11.26 -0.28 -13.03
CA ALA A 92 -12.64 -0.76 -13.10
C ALA A 92 -13.41 -0.60 -11.78
N GLU A 93 -12.74 -0.78 -10.63
CA GLU A 93 -13.34 -0.60 -9.31
C GLU A 93 -13.57 0.89 -9.02
N GLN A 94 -12.59 1.72 -9.35
CA GLN A 94 -12.69 3.18 -9.24
C GLN A 94 -13.83 3.72 -10.10
N HIS A 95 -13.93 3.32 -11.38
CA HIS A 95 -15.03 3.76 -12.24
C HIS A 95 -16.40 3.32 -11.71
N ALA A 96 -16.52 2.08 -11.25
CA ALA A 96 -17.77 1.61 -10.64
C ALA A 96 -18.15 2.41 -9.39
N GLN A 97 -17.16 2.78 -8.57
CA GLN A 97 -17.37 3.62 -7.39
C GLN A 97 -17.83 5.03 -7.77
N GLU A 98 -17.18 5.67 -8.75
CA GLU A 98 -17.54 7.00 -9.23
C GLU A 98 -18.97 7.04 -9.79
N GLU A 99 -19.38 5.99 -10.51
CA GLU A 99 -20.73 5.87 -11.08
C GLU A 99 -21.82 5.66 -10.01
N THR A 100 -21.50 4.98 -8.91
CA THR A 100 -22.49 4.56 -7.89
C THR A 100 -22.58 5.49 -6.69
N GLU A 101 -21.44 5.91 -6.15
CA GLU A 101 -21.33 6.65 -4.89
C GLU A 101 -20.76 8.07 -5.09
N GLY A 102 -20.14 8.36 -6.25
CA GLY A 102 -19.58 9.67 -6.57
C GLY A 102 -18.37 10.05 -5.71
N ALA A 103 -17.65 9.07 -5.17
CA ALA A 103 -16.47 9.25 -4.33
C ALA A 103 -15.28 8.46 -4.87
N ASP A 104 -14.06 8.94 -4.62
CA ASP A 104 -12.84 8.20 -4.97
C ASP A 104 -12.56 7.11 -3.94
N LEU A 105 -12.18 5.92 -4.41
CA LEU A 105 -11.58 4.93 -3.53
C LEU A 105 -10.25 5.44 -3.02
N VAL A 106 -9.91 5.14 -1.76
CA VAL A 106 -8.69 5.63 -1.11
C VAL A 106 -7.54 4.64 -1.32
N PRO A 107 -6.35 5.06 -1.77
CA PRO A 107 -5.19 4.16 -1.85
C PRO A 107 -4.83 3.57 -0.48
N LEU A 108 -4.28 2.36 -0.51
CA LEU A 108 -3.75 1.70 0.68
C LEU A 108 -2.26 1.96 0.80
N PHE A 109 -1.80 2.43 1.95
CA PHE A 109 -0.39 2.72 2.22
C PHE A 109 0.20 1.72 3.20
N ILE A 110 1.40 1.22 2.91
CA ILE A 110 2.17 0.32 3.76
C ILE A 110 3.36 1.08 4.35
N SER A 111 3.44 1.06 5.68
CA SER A 111 4.41 1.84 6.44
C SER A 111 5.77 1.18 6.54
N ALA A 112 6.81 2.02 6.69
CA ALA A 112 8.16 1.61 7.01
C ALA A 112 8.26 0.76 8.30
N ALA A 113 9.38 0.06 8.46
CA ALA A 113 9.71 -0.67 9.68
C ALA A 113 10.99 -0.15 10.33
N ILE A 114 11.00 -0.15 11.66
CA ILE A 114 12.20 0.08 12.46
C ILE A 114 13.16 -1.12 12.36
N SER A 115 12.61 -2.33 12.28
CA SER A 115 13.42 -3.56 12.22
C SER A 115 14.02 -3.75 10.82
N PRO A 116 15.35 -3.95 10.70
CA PRO A 116 16.08 -4.06 9.43
C PRO A 116 16.12 -5.48 8.84
N ILE A 117 15.37 -6.43 9.41
CA ILE A 117 15.52 -7.88 9.13
C ILE A 117 15.26 -8.27 7.67
N PHE A 118 14.63 -7.40 6.88
CA PHE A 118 14.37 -7.60 5.45
C PHE A 118 15.17 -6.66 4.57
N ASN A 119 16.44 -6.44 4.95
CA ASN A 119 17.41 -5.60 4.24
C ASN A 119 16.97 -4.14 4.07
N ASN A 120 16.01 -3.67 4.86
CA ASN A 120 15.62 -2.27 4.93
C ASN A 120 16.47 -1.52 5.94
N ASN A 121 16.66 -0.22 5.70
CA ASN A 121 17.08 0.68 6.75
C ASN A 121 15.93 0.84 7.78
N PRO A 122 16.24 1.01 9.08
CA PRO A 122 15.28 1.47 10.06
C PRO A 122 14.65 2.78 9.61
N ALA A 123 13.32 2.81 9.52
CA ALA A 123 12.58 3.97 9.05
C ALA A 123 11.20 4.10 9.72
N PHE A 124 10.71 5.34 9.78
CA PHE A 124 9.33 5.68 10.14
C PHE A 124 8.79 6.75 9.19
N MET A 125 7.47 6.90 9.16
CA MET A 125 6.78 7.86 8.28
C MET A 125 6.07 8.91 9.13
N VAL A 126 6.15 10.16 8.69
CA VAL A 126 5.37 11.28 9.23
C VAL A 126 4.38 11.71 8.17
N TRP A 127 3.09 11.70 8.51
CA TRP A 127 1.99 12.02 7.59
C TRP A 127 1.50 13.44 7.84
N ASP A 128 1.41 14.23 6.77
CA ASP A 128 0.78 15.54 6.78
C ASP A 128 -0.70 15.38 6.42
N PHE A 129 -1.61 15.98 7.18
CA PHE A 129 -3.05 15.91 6.93
C PHE A 129 -3.74 17.27 7.14
N ASP A 130 -4.86 17.48 6.47
CA ASP A 130 -5.69 18.67 6.67
C ASP A 130 -6.52 18.53 7.95
N ALA A 131 -6.36 19.46 8.90
CA ALA A 131 -7.03 19.37 10.20
C ALA A 131 -8.55 19.59 10.16
N THR A 132 -9.11 20.01 9.02
CA THR A 132 -10.55 20.24 8.82
C THR A 132 -11.19 19.09 8.07
N THR A 133 -10.60 18.67 6.94
CA THR A 133 -11.13 17.61 6.08
C THR A 133 -10.61 16.22 6.43
N TYR A 134 -9.53 16.15 7.22
CA TYR A 134 -8.79 14.94 7.56
C TYR A 134 -8.22 14.20 6.35
N GLU A 135 -8.16 14.85 5.19
CA GLU A 135 -7.49 14.31 4.00
C GLU A 135 -5.99 14.22 4.26
N VAL A 136 -5.38 13.09 3.89
CA VAL A 136 -3.92 12.94 3.93
C VAL A 136 -3.33 13.69 2.74
N LEU A 137 -2.42 14.59 3.02
CA LEU A 137 -1.84 15.51 2.04
C LEU A 137 -0.53 14.96 1.48
N ASP A 138 0.33 14.42 2.35
CA ASP A 138 1.67 13.96 1.98
C ASP A 138 2.27 13.07 3.09
N PHE A 139 3.42 12.46 2.82
CA PHE A 139 4.25 11.85 3.85
C PHE A 139 5.73 12.14 3.65
N THR A 140 6.45 12.21 4.76
CA THR A 140 7.92 12.24 4.79
C THR A 140 8.44 10.97 5.46
N VAL A 141 9.33 10.27 4.77
CA VAL A 141 10.04 9.11 5.33
C VAL A 141 11.28 9.60 6.05
N TYR A 142 11.42 9.23 7.31
CA TYR A 142 12.63 9.40 8.09
C TYR A 142 13.31 8.05 8.23
N GLY A 143 14.62 8.02 8.10
CA GLY A 143 15.38 6.79 8.26
C GLY A 143 16.79 7.03 8.73
N THR A 144 17.44 5.93 9.06
CA THR A 144 18.85 5.91 9.47
C THR A 144 19.52 4.67 8.90
N ASN A 145 20.82 4.74 8.68
CA ASN A 145 21.60 3.60 8.21
C ASN A 145 22.19 2.89 9.42
N ILE A 146 22.04 1.57 9.46
CA ILE A 146 22.75 0.72 10.40
C ILE A 146 23.62 -0.25 9.60
N SER A 147 24.88 -0.34 9.96
CA SER A 147 25.82 -1.28 9.34
C SER A 147 26.52 -2.11 10.40
N SER A 148 27.22 -3.16 9.97
CA SER A 148 28.14 -3.89 10.86
C SER A 148 29.20 -2.98 11.47
N ASP A 149 29.52 -1.88 10.78
CA ASP A 149 30.68 -1.04 11.06
C ASP A 149 30.32 0.14 11.97
N SER A 150 29.06 0.58 11.98
CA SER A 150 28.55 1.61 12.89
C SER A 150 27.09 1.39 13.24
N GLN A 151 26.79 1.51 14.53
CA GLN A 151 25.44 1.47 15.12
C GLN A 151 24.93 2.87 15.50
N GLU A 152 25.62 3.93 15.06
CA GLU A 152 25.20 5.31 15.32
C GLU A 152 23.92 5.64 14.56
N LEU A 153 22.86 5.98 15.29
CA LEU A 153 21.57 6.32 14.71
C LEU A 153 21.51 7.81 14.36
N ASN A 154 21.81 8.13 13.11
CA ASN A 154 21.59 9.45 12.53
C ASN A 154 20.25 9.49 11.78
N TRP A 155 19.16 9.79 12.49
CA TRP A 155 17.82 9.91 11.91
C TRP A 155 17.71 11.19 11.08
N ARG A 156 17.36 11.04 9.80
CA ARG A 156 17.21 12.17 8.87
C ARG A 156 16.03 11.95 7.94
N PRO A 157 15.43 13.01 7.39
CA PRO A 157 14.49 12.85 6.28
C PRO A 157 15.22 12.20 5.10
N LEU A 158 14.59 11.17 4.52
CA LEU A 158 15.07 10.49 3.32
C LEU A 158 14.41 11.08 2.08
N PHE A 159 13.08 11.15 2.08
CA PHE A 159 12.31 11.76 1.00
C PHE A 159 10.91 12.17 1.48
N LYS A 160 10.28 13.08 0.72
CA LYS A 160 8.88 13.50 0.87
C LYS A 160 8.14 13.13 -0.42
N ALA A 161 6.98 12.47 -0.33
CA ALA A 161 6.36 11.83 -1.48
C ALA A 161 6.05 12.80 -2.62
N SER A 162 5.54 14.01 -2.32
CA SER A 162 5.26 15.03 -3.36
C SER A 162 6.49 15.42 -4.17
N THR A 163 7.65 15.55 -3.52
CA THR A 163 8.90 15.93 -4.18
C THR A 163 9.53 14.74 -4.89
N GLU A 164 9.52 13.57 -4.25
CA GLU A 164 10.16 12.36 -4.76
C GLU A 164 9.43 11.79 -5.97
N TYR A 165 8.10 11.81 -5.95
CA TYR A 165 7.25 11.19 -6.96
C TYR A 165 6.54 12.18 -7.87
N GLY A 166 6.72 13.49 -7.64
CA GLY A 166 6.11 14.56 -8.44
C GLY A 166 4.57 14.53 -8.38
N VAL A 167 4.02 14.24 -7.20
CA VAL A 167 2.57 14.15 -6.96
C VAL A 167 2.11 15.35 -6.12
N SER A 168 0.92 15.87 -6.41
CA SER A 168 0.37 17.04 -5.71
C SER A 168 -0.56 16.67 -4.54
N SER A 169 -1.01 15.41 -4.49
CA SER A 169 -1.74 14.82 -3.38
C SER A 169 -1.53 13.30 -3.38
N LEU A 170 -2.04 12.62 -2.35
CA LEU A 170 -2.02 11.15 -2.25
C LEU A 170 -3.34 10.49 -2.69
N ARG A 171 -4.18 11.21 -3.46
CA ARG A 171 -5.45 10.69 -3.99
C ARG A 171 -5.20 9.66 -5.10
N THR A 172 -6.18 8.80 -5.33
CA THR A 172 -6.15 7.76 -6.37
C THR A 172 -5.80 8.30 -7.75
N SER A 173 -6.33 9.46 -8.15
CA SER A 173 -6.01 10.10 -9.43
C SER A 173 -4.53 10.48 -9.57
N GLU A 174 -3.93 11.08 -8.55
CA GLU A 174 -2.51 11.44 -8.54
C GLU A 174 -1.61 10.20 -8.48
N MET A 175 -2.00 9.18 -7.71
CA MET A 175 -1.25 7.92 -7.63
C MET A 175 -1.30 7.15 -8.95
N ASN A 176 -2.46 7.12 -9.63
CA ASN A 176 -2.56 6.58 -10.99
C ASN A 176 -1.65 7.34 -11.96
N GLY A 177 -1.63 8.68 -11.89
CA GLY A 177 -0.71 9.48 -12.69
C GLY A 177 0.77 9.15 -12.43
N PHE A 178 1.15 8.87 -11.18
CA PHE A 178 2.48 8.35 -10.86
C PHE A 178 2.72 6.98 -11.51
N MET A 179 1.77 6.06 -11.42
CA MET A 179 1.88 4.72 -12.01
C MET A 179 2.10 4.78 -13.52
N GLU A 180 1.37 5.65 -14.23
CA GLU A 180 1.54 5.86 -15.67
C GLU A 180 2.95 6.39 -16.01
N ARG A 181 3.48 7.32 -15.21
CA ARG A 181 4.85 7.81 -15.38
C ARG A 181 5.88 6.72 -15.09
N ALA A 182 5.71 5.96 -14.01
CA ALA A 182 6.59 4.87 -13.64
C ALA A 182 6.59 3.73 -14.69
N ALA A 183 5.45 3.47 -15.34
CA ALA A 183 5.37 2.54 -16.47
C ALA A 183 6.17 3.00 -17.70
N ALA A 184 6.28 4.32 -17.91
CA ALA A 184 7.00 4.91 -19.03
C ALA A 184 8.47 5.24 -18.71
N ASP A 185 8.84 5.30 -17.43
CA ASP A 185 10.18 5.65 -16.94
C ASP A 185 10.69 4.60 -15.94
N PRO A 186 11.51 3.63 -16.40
CA PRO A 186 12.09 2.61 -15.54
C PRO A 186 12.98 3.17 -14.41
N THR A 187 13.53 4.38 -14.59
CA THR A 187 14.34 5.04 -13.55
C THR A 187 13.47 5.49 -12.39
N LEU A 188 12.27 6.00 -12.68
CA LEU A 188 11.30 6.39 -11.65
C LEU A 188 10.81 5.16 -10.87
N LEU A 189 10.55 4.06 -11.56
CA LEU A 189 10.15 2.81 -10.90
C LEU A 189 11.29 2.21 -10.07
N GLU A 190 12.54 2.27 -10.56
CA GLU A 190 13.73 1.89 -9.77
C GLU A 190 13.88 2.75 -8.52
N GLN A 191 13.64 4.06 -8.63
CA GLN A 191 13.69 4.98 -7.49
C GLN A 191 12.60 4.65 -6.46
N TYR A 192 11.37 4.36 -6.90
CA TYR A 192 10.30 3.88 -6.02
C TYR A 192 10.69 2.58 -5.32
N TYR A 193 11.23 1.63 -6.08
CA TYR A 193 11.73 0.38 -5.55
C TYR A 193 12.79 0.63 -4.48
N PHE A 194 13.85 1.39 -4.75
CA PHE A 194 14.93 1.69 -3.79
C PHE A 194 14.40 2.40 -2.52
N ASN A 195 13.45 3.30 -2.68
CA ASN A 195 12.79 3.97 -1.57
C ASN A 195 11.94 3.02 -0.72
N SER A 196 11.42 1.92 -1.27
CA SER A 196 10.63 0.93 -0.51
C SER A 196 11.41 0.33 0.67
N LYS A 197 12.74 0.17 0.57
CA LYS A 197 13.60 -0.26 1.70
C LYS A 197 14.29 0.89 2.40
N ALA A 198 13.72 2.09 2.34
CA ALA A 198 14.25 3.29 2.96
C ALA A 198 15.71 3.56 2.51
N GLN A 199 15.96 3.46 1.21
CA GLN A 199 17.26 3.75 0.59
C GLN A 199 18.39 2.87 1.14
N SER A 200 18.08 1.61 1.41
CA SER A 200 19.04 0.64 1.95
C SER A 200 20.05 0.22 0.90
N TYR A 201 21.33 0.31 1.24
CA TYR A 201 22.42 -0.16 0.39
C TYR A 201 22.43 -1.69 0.20
N LEU A 202 21.68 -2.42 1.04
CA LEU A 202 21.51 -3.87 0.94
C LEU A 202 20.46 -4.28 -0.10
N GLN A 203 19.67 -3.33 -0.60
CA GLN A 203 18.72 -3.60 -1.66
C GLN A 203 19.47 -3.71 -3.00
N SER A 204 19.29 -4.83 -3.70
CA SER A 204 19.78 -5.00 -5.07
C SER A 204 19.07 -4.03 -6.01
N SER A 205 19.64 -3.70 -7.17
CA SER A 205 18.92 -2.95 -8.18
C SER A 205 17.76 -3.76 -8.80
N CYS A 206 16.76 -3.07 -9.34
CA CYS A 206 15.62 -3.62 -10.08
C CYS A 206 15.57 -3.05 -11.50
N GLU A 207 16.64 -3.22 -12.26
CA GLU A 207 16.75 -2.63 -13.61
C GLU A 207 16.24 -3.57 -14.72
N ASP A 208 16.11 -4.88 -14.42
CA ASP A 208 15.66 -5.86 -15.40
C ASP A 208 14.13 -5.85 -15.57
N VAL A 209 13.67 -6.26 -16.75
CA VAL A 209 12.25 -6.28 -17.13
C VAL A 209 11.41 -7.15 -16.18
N THR A 210 11.98 -8.24 -15.64
CA THR A 210 11.24 -9.13 -14.73
C THR A 210 10.96 -8.41 -13.42
N CYS A 211 11.96 -7.73 -12.87
CA CYS A 211 11.81 -6.97 -11.64
C CYS A 211 10.87 -5.77 -11.84
N GLN A 212 11.09 -4.98 -12.90
CA GLN A 212 10.27 -3.81 -13.23
C GLN A 212 8.80 -4.20 -13.45
N SER A 213 8.53 -5.29 -14.17
CA SER A 213 7.16 -5.77 -14.40
C SER A 213 6.48 -6.19 -13.09
N LYS A 214 7.20 -6.87 -12.19
CA LYS A 214 6.68 -7.23 -10.87
C LYS A 214 6.32 -5.99 -10.06
N TRP A 215 7.25 -5.04 -9.93
CA TRP A 215 7.04 -3.85 -9.11
C TRP A 215 5.96 -2.93 -9.67
N LEU A 216 5.90 -2.76 -10.98
CA LEU A 216 4.82 -1.99 -11.61
C LEU A 216 3.46 -2.62 -11.31
N CYS A 217 3.33 -3.94 -11.45
CA CYS A 217 2.08 -4.63 -11.14
C CYS A 217 1.73 -4.57 -9.65
N THR A 218 2.70 -4.51 -8.73
CA THR A 218 2.38 -4.37 -7.30
C THR A 218 1.69 -3.05 -6.96
N LEU A 219 1.80 -2.02 -7.80
CA LEU A 219 1.15 -0.72 -7.51
C LEU A 219 -0.38 -0.80 -7.54
N HIS A 220 -0.96 -1.82 -8.18
CA HIS A 220 -2.40 -2.07 -8.16
C HIS A 220 -2.84 -2.90 -6.95
N TRP A 221 -4.04 -2.62 -6.46
CA TRP A 221 -4.65 -3.34 -5.34
C TRP A 221 -5.39 -4.60 -5.82
N TRP A 222 -4.66 -5.68 -6.11
CA TRP A 222 -5.22 -6.96 -6.54
C TRP A 222 -5.93 -7.73 -5.43
N THR A 223 -6.89 -8.57 -5.82
CA THR A 223 -7.59 -9.49 -4.90
C THR A 223 -6.93 -10.87 -4.89
N THR A 224 -6.48 -11.34 -6.05
CA THR A 224 -5.91 -12.68 -6.24
C THR A 224 -4.47 -12.65 -6.76
N SER A 225 -3.70 -13.69 -6.41
CA SER A 225 -2.36 -13.86 -6.98
C SER A 225 -2.42 -14.08 -8.49
N GLU A 226 -3.47 -14.73 -9.00
CA GLU A 226 -3.66 -14.98 -10.43
C GLU A 226 -3.81 -13.68 -11.23
N GLU A 227 -4.59 -12.71 -10.74
CA GLU A 227 -4.73 -11.38 -11.37
C GLU A 227 -3.37 -10.66 -11.42
N TYR A 228 -2.64 -10.66 -10.30
CA TYR A 228 -1.29 -10.09 -10.24
C TYR A 228 -0.34 -10.76 -11.24
N GLN A 229 -0.31 -12.10 -11.29
CA GLN A 229 0.55 -12.83 -12.23
C GLN A 229 0.16 -12.63 -13.69
N SER A 230 -1.13 -12.41 -13.98
CA SER A 230 -1.60 -12.05 -15.31
C SER A 230 -1.05 -10.70 -15.74
N CYS A 231 -1.05 -9.70 -14.85
CA CYS A 231 -0.40 -8.41 -15.09
C CYS A 231 1.11 -8.58 -15.39
N VAL A 232 1.83 -9.31 -14.54
CA VAL A 232 3.28 -9.50 -14.69
C VAL A 232 3.62 -10.20 -16.00
N SER A 233 2.85 -11.24 -16.35
CA SER A 233 3.04 -11.99 -17.60
C SER A 233 2.72 -11.13 -18.83
N GLY A 234 1.70 -10.28 -18.76
CA GLY A 234 1.33 -9.38 -19.85
C GLY A 234 2.44 -8.38 -20.16
N LEU A 235 3.07 -7.81 -19.14
CA LEU A 235 4.18 -6.86 -19.31
C LEU A 235 5.49 -7.54 -19.75
N GLY A 236 5.76 -8.75 -19.27
CA GLY A 236 6.98 -9.51 -19.61
C GLY A 236 7.05 -10.00 -21.06
N THR A 237 5.95 -9.95 -21.82
CA THR A 237 5.91 -10.33 -23.24
C THR A 237 6.17 -9.19 -24.22
N VAL A 238 6.28 -7.95 -23.73
CA VAL A 238 6.60 -6.76 -24.55
C VAL A 238 8.12 -6.55 -24.51
N SER A 239 8.85 -7.33 -25.32
CA SER A 239 10.28 -7.15 -25.58
C SER A 239 10.58 -7.22 -27.07
#